data_AF-A0A9Q1BYP0-F1
#
_entry.id   AF-A0A9Q1BYP0-F1
#
_cell.length_a   1.000
_cell.length_b   1.000
_cell.length_c   1.000
_cell.angle_alpha   90.00
_cell.angle_beta   90.00
_cell.angle_gamma   90.00
#
_symmetry.space_group_name_H-M   'P 1'
#
loop_
_entity.id
_entity.type
_entity.pdbx_description
1 polymer ?
#
loop_
_entity_poly.entity_id
_entity_poly.type
_entity_poly.pdbx_seq_one_letter_code
_entity_poly.pdbx_strand_id
1 'polypeptide(L)'
;MNFGPRLNAQALRDRRNQETTLHKLAQTQSDIYFLTCCKKLDIVPKGLRLKNPLSSSGLPEASRICEQASVKLRNVALKLCYRKQRTLTGNANTNDWRRHLNSQSKINGVERFLKDSYSTHVRRCFAKKNAKLRTLSKENILLSGLVEQGHPFITHLFKTGVERSVTTTTNSHPNNQQVINLTDEPLSDAQLSLLNKGLSFCPTTKIDDVDLSFSISRFNRRVRLKEWAHTEGISDSPQPLSHPQLPKREWTPGTNRNRYIDCFTDSVQQHLRSFLNTIDNAPTSKTDNLSKQERRALKELSHNKDLVIKPADKGGAVVLQTRENYIREAYRQLADGKFYSRQSSDQTKQVMTKIHSLTRQLGKDTQEDIKLLLPPNPNSGHFYLLPKWHKIYSLLENIVSDSDKPINNSNIISLARKYNVIPPGRPIVSGINTPTEYLSAYVDRFLQPLLTYIPSYIQDTTHFLRRLQHEVPFVQDGSYLVTLDVSSLYTNIPHEEGIIACRELLLKTLSL
;
A
#
# COMPACT_ATOMS: atom_id res chain seq x y z
N MET A 1 23.58 13.11 -34.36
CA MET A 1 23.60 13.92 -33.12
C MET A 1 22.52 14.99 -33.24
N ASN A 2 21.55 15.00 -32.34
CA ASN A 2 20.50 16.04 -32.35
C ASN A 2 21.06 17.28 -31.65
N PHE A 3 21.51 18.28 -32.42
CA PHE A 3 22.19 19.46 -31.87
C PHE A 3 21.23 20.48 -31.23
N GLY A 4 19.92 20.20 -31.22
CA GLY A 4 18.89 21.10 -30.72
C GLY A 4 18.69 22.32 -31.64
N PRO A 5 17.83 23.27 -31.26
CA PRO A 5 17.58 24.48 -32.05
C PRO A 5 18.84 25.35 -32.18
N ARG A 6 18.97 26.10 -33.28
CA ARG A 6 20.06 27.07 -33.48
C ARG A 6 19.92 28.22 -32.47
N LEU A 7 20.90 28.36 -31.58
CA LEU A 7 20.96 29.37 -30.51
C LEU A 7 22.18 30.30 -30.69
N ASN A 8 22.10 31.51 -30.15
CA ASN A 8 23.27 32.37 -30.00
C ASN A 8 24.22 31.82 -28.91
N ALA A 9 25.45 32.34 -28.85
CA ALA A 9 26.48 31.81 -27.96
C ALA A 9 26.08 31.83 -26.47
N GLN A 10 25.44 32.91 -26.01
CA GLN A 10 25.02 33.07 -24.62
C GLN A 10 23.88 32.09 -24.25
N ALA A 11 22.81 32.03 -25.05
CA ALA A 11 21.71 31.09 -24.82
C ALA A 11 22.15 29.62 -24.91
N LEU A 12 23.15 29.31 -25.74
CA LEU A 12 23.73 27.97 -25.81
C LEU A 12 24.49 27.60 -24.52
N ARG A 13 25.23 28.55 -23.93
CA ARG A 13 25.93 28.36 -22.66
C ARG A 13 24.96 28.11 -21.52
N ASP A 14 23.91 28.91 -21.42
CA ASP A 14 22.89 28.80 -20.37
C ASP A 14 22.08 27.50 -20.51
N ARG A 15 21.74 27.11 -21.74
CA ARG A 15 21.13 25.80 -22.02
C ARG A 15 22.01 24.64 -21.55
N ARG A 16 23.33 24.67 -21.81
CA ARG A 16 24.27 23.62 -21.38
C ARG A 16 24.40 23.54 -19.86
N ASN A 17 24.41 24.69 -19.19
CA ASN A 17 24.41 24.76 -17.72
C ASN A 17 23.14 24.13 -17.14
N GLN A 18 21.98 24.43 -17.75
CA GLN A 18 20.70 23.85 -17.37
C GLN A 18 20.65 22.35 -17.61
N GLU A 19 21.10 21.89 -18.78
CA GLU A 19 21.21 20.46 -19.11
C GLU A 19 22.10 19.72 -18.10
N THR A 20 23.24 20.30 -17.72
CA THR A 20 24.15 19.74 -16.72
C THR A 20 23.49 19.64 -15.34
N THR A 21 22.72 20.66 -14.95
CA THR A 21 21.98 20.67 -13.68
C THR A 21 20.91 19.59 -13.67
N LEU A 22 20.17 19.43 -14.77
CA LEU A 22 19.18 18.36 -14.95
C LEU A 22 19.82 16.97 -14.93
N HIS A 23 20.99 16.77 -15.55
CA HIS A 23 21.71 15.50 -15.49
C HIS A 23 22.19 15.18 -14.06
N LYS A 24 22.73 16.16 -13.33
CA LYS A 24 23.09 16.02 -11.91
C LYS A 24 21.87 15.67 -11.04
N LEU A 25 20.71 16.26 -11.34
CA LEU A 25 19.45 15.97 -10.67
C LEU A 25 19.00 14.53 -10.93
N ALA A 26 19.00 14.09 -12.20
CA ALA A 26 18.70 12.72 -12.60
C ALA A 26 19.59 11.69 -11.91
N GLN A 27 20.90 11.96 -11.86
CA GLN A 27 21.86 11.12 -11.15
C GLN A 27 21.54 11.03 -9.66
N THR A 28 21.30 12.17 -9.01
CA THR A 28 20.96 12.24 -7.57
C THR A 28 19.65 11.50 -7.26
N GLN A 29 18.62 11.62 -8.11
CA GLN A 29 17.37 10.87 -7.97
C GLN A 29 17.59 9.37 -8.09
N SER A 30 18.43 8.93 -9.04
CA SER A 30 18.79 7.51 -9.18
C SER A 30 19.56 6.98 -7.97
N ASP A 31 20.39 7.80 -7.33
CA ASP A 31 21.13 7.46 -6.11
C ASP A 31 20.20 7.32 -4.90
N ILE A 32 19.21 8.22 -4.77
CA ILE A 32 18.17 8.12 -3.74
C ILE A 32 17.38 6.83 -3.90
N TYR A 33 16.92 6.54 -5.12
CA TYR A 33 16.22 5.31 -5.43
C TYR A 33 17.05 4.08 -5.04
N PHE A 34 18.31 4.03 -5.49
CA PHE A 34 19.24 2.94 -5.19
C PHE A 34 19.43 2.74 -3.68
N LEU A 35 19.75 3.80 -2.93
CA LEU A 35 19.97 3.72 -1.48
C LEU A 35 18.69 3.39 -0.71
N THR A 36 17.52 3.81 -1.19
CA THR A 36 16.22 3.46 -0.62
C THR A 36 15.95 1.97 -0.80
N CYS A 37 16.19 1.41 -1.99
CA CYS A 37 16.05 -0.02 -2.22
C CYS A 37 17.08 -0.83 -1.41
N CYS A 38 18.33 -0.38 -1.33
CA CYS A 38 19.32 -0.98 -0.44
C CYS A 38 18.88 -0.97 1.03
N LYS A 39 18.23 0.10 1.50
CA LYS A 39 17.66 0.15 2.85
C LYS A 39 16.53 -0.87 3.04
N LYS A 40 15.64 -1.03 2.06
CA LYS A 40 14.53 -1.99 2.11
C LYS A 40 15.01 -3.45 2.11
N LEU A 41 16.04 -3.74 1.33
CA LEU A 41 16.67 -5.06 1.23
C LEU A 41 17.71 -5.33 2.32
N ASP A 42 17.88 -4.37 3.23
CA ASP A 42 18.95 -4.28 4.21
C ASP A 42 20.38 -4.56 3.71
N ILE A 43 20.67 -4.16 2.47
CA ILE A 43 22.00 -4.26 1.87
C ILE A 43 22.77 -2.96 2.13
N VAL A 44 24.06 -3.07 2.45
CA VAL A 44 24.99 -1.94 2.37
C VAL A 44 25.81 -2.02 1.07
N PRO A 45 25.78 -0.99 0.19
CA PRO A 45 26.63 -0.95 -0.99
C PRO A 45 28.11 -1.02 -0.63
N LYS A 46 28.95 -1.71 -1.43
CA LYS A 46 30.39 -1.89 -1.16
C LYS A 46 31.13 -0.60 -0.81
N GLY A 47 30.83 0.52 -1.48
CA GLY A 47 31.46 1.82 -1.22
C GLY A 47 31.05 2.49 0.10
N LEU A 48 30.08 1.94 0.83
CA LEU A 48 29.63 2.42 2.14
C LEU A 48 29.86 1.36 3.24
N ARG A 49 30.51 0.23 2.91
CA ARG A 49 30.89 -0.79 3.90
C ARG A 49 32.21 -0.39 4.53
N LEU A 50 32.23 -0.33 5.86
CA LEU A 50 33.45 -0.21 6.64
C LEU A 50 34.11 -1.58 6.71
N LYS A 51 35.42 -1.63 6.39
CA LYS A 51 36.21 -2.84 6.58
C LYS A 51 36.55 -2.99 8.05
N ASN A 52 36.40 -4.19 8.61
CA ASN A 52 36.80 -4.47 9.98
C ASN A 52 38.34 -4.47 10.07
N PRO A 53 38.97 -3.50 10.77
CA PRO A 53 40.42 -3.46 10.92
C PRO A 53 40.95 -4.58 11.82
N LEU A 54 40.09 -5.19 12.62
CA LEU A 54 40.38 -6.28 13.56
C LEU A 54 39.88 -7.63 13.02
N SER A 55 39.77 -7.78 11.70
CA SER A 55 39.29 -9.02 11.07
C SER A 55 40.17 -10.23 11.39
N SER A 56 41.46 -10.03 11.68
CA SER A 56 42.41 -11.07 12.05
C SER A 56 42.36 -11.51 13.52
N SER A 57 41.73 -10.73 14.42
CA SER A 57 41.70 -11.03 15.86
C SER A 57 40.48 -11.84 16.30
N GLY A 58 39.61 -12.27 15.37
CA GLY A 58 38.52 -13.21 15.64
C GLY A 58 37.38 -12.68 16.53
N LEU A 59 37.39 -11.40 16.90
CA LEU A 59 36.37 -10.79 17.76
C LEU A 59 35.07 -10.51 16.98
N PRO A 60 33.96 -11.22 17.25
CA PRO A 60 32.70 -11.04 16.50
C PRO A 60 32.09 -9.64 16.69
N GLU A 61 32.34 -9.04 17.86
CA GLU A 61 31.82 -7.73 18.25
C GLU A 61 32.34 -6.59 17.35
N ALA A 62 33.60 -6.66 16.92
CA ALA A 62 34.20 -5.67 16.02
C ALA A 62 33.54 -5.69 14.63
N SER A 63 33.21 -6.89 14.12
CA SER A 63 32.47 -7.06 12.86
C SER A 63 31.05 -6.50 12.97
N ARG A 64 30.37 -6.76 14.09
CA ARG A 64 29.02 -6.24 14.37
C ARG A 64 28.99 -4.71 14.40
N ILE A 65 29.95 -4.08 15.08
CA ILE A 65 30.07 -2.61 15.14
C ILE A 65 30.32 -2.02 13.74
N CYS A 66 31.21 -2.62 12.96
CA CYS A 66 31.50 -2.18 11.59
C CYS A 66 30.27 -2.28 10.68
N GLU A 67 29.48 -3.34 10.81
CA GLU A 67 28.23 -3.51 10.06
C GLU A 67 27.17 -2.48 10.45
N GLN A 68 26.93 -2.28 11.76
CA GLN A 68 26.01 -1.27 12.25
C GLN A 68 26.42 0.15 11.80
N ALA A 69 27.71 0.47 11.88
CA ALA A 69 28.23 1.75 11.41
C ALA A 69 28.08 1.90 9.88
N SER A 70 28.25 0.83 9.12
CA SER A 70 28.00 0.80 7.66
C SER A 70 26.54 1.06 7.31
N VAL A 71 25.59 0.49 8.08
CA VAL A 71 24.15 0.78 7.95
C VAL A 71 23.84 2.24 8.29
N LYS A 72 24.44 2.78 9.35
CA LYS A 72 24.31 4.21 9.70
C LYS A 72 24.86 5.10 8.58
N LEU A 73 26.01 4.76 8.00
CA LEU A 73 26.62 5.49 6.88
C LEU A 73 25.71 5.49 5.64
N ARG A 74 25.09 4.36 5.29
CA ARG A 74 24.05 4.26 4.24
C ARG A 74 22.91 5.25 4.48
N ASN A 75 22.39 5.30 5.70
CA ASN A 75 21.28 6.18 6.05
C ASN A 75 21.68 7.67 6.00
N VAL A 76 22.90 8.01 6.41
CA VAL A 76 23.44 9.38 6.30
C VAL A 76 23.64 9.77 4.83
N ALA A 77 24.21 8.88 4.01
CA ALA A 77 24.38 9.10 2.57
C ALA A 77 23.03 9.37 1.88
N LEU A 78 21.98 8.61 2.23
CA LEU A 78 20.63 8.84 1.73
C LEU A 78 20.10 10.23 2.10
N LYS A 79 20.29 10.67 3.36
CA LYS A 79 19.92 12.02 3.82
C LYS A 79 20.66 13.11 3.02
N LEU A 80 21.95 12.94 2.75
CA LEU A 80 22.75 13.87 1.95
C LEU A 80 22.26 13.95 0.49
N CYS A 81 21.90 12.80 -0.11
CA CYS A 81 21.32 12.78 -1.46
C CYS A 81 20.00 13.54 -1.52
N TYR A 82 19.11 13.38 -0.54
CA TYR A 82 17.86 14.17 -0.47
C TYR A 82 18.13 15.68 -0.33
N ARG A 83 19.11 16.09 0.48
CA ARG A 83 19.52 17.51 0.57
C ARG A 83 20.01 18.04 -0.77
N LYS A 84 20.88 17.29 -1.46
CA LYS A 84 21.41 17.63 -2.78
C LYS A 84 20.31 17.73 -3.85
N GLN A 85 19.32 16.84 -3.81
CA GLN A 85 18.16 16.89 -4.71
C GLN A 85 17.39 18.21 -4.55
N ARG A 86 17.19 18.69 -3.31
CA ARG A 86 16.49 19.96 -3.05
C ARG A 86 17.22 21.13 -3.70
N THR A 87 18.53 21.24 -3.50
CA THR A 87 19.35 22.32 -4.10
C THR A 87 19.31 22.27 -5.63
N LEU A 88 19.46 21.08 -6.22
CA LEU A 88 19.45 20.92 -7.68
C LEU A 88 18.08 21.18 -8.30
N THR A 89 16.99 20.83 -7.60
CA THR A 89 15.62 21.12 -8.06
C THR A 89 15.35 22.62 -8.03
N GLY A 90 15.82 23.33 -6.99
CA GLY A 90 15.78 24.79 -6.94
C GLY A 90 16.51 25.43 -8.12
N ASN A 91 17.76 25.01 -8.37
CA ASN A 91 18.57 25.53 -9.47
C ASN A 91 17.99 25.19 -10.86
N ALA A 92 17.32 24.04 -11.01
CA ALA A 92 16.68 23.66 -12.26
C ALA A 92 15.42 24.49 -12.57
N ASN A 93 14.79 25.10 -11.57
CA ASN A 93 13.61 25.94 -11.76
C ASN A 93 13.97 27.38 -12.15
N THR A 94 15.23 27.79 -11.98
CA THR A 94 15.74 29.09 -12.42
C THR A 94 15.85 29.08 -13.95
N ASN A 95 14.79 29.51 -14.63
CA ASN A 95 14.69 29.48 -16.09
C ASN A 95 15.48 30.64 -16.76
N ASP A 96 16.72 30.86 -16.35
CA ASP A 96 17.53 32.01 -16.78
C ASP A 96 17.77 32.02 -18.31
N TRP A 97 17.90 30.84 -18.92
CA TRP A 97 18.05 30.69 -20.37
C TRP A 97 16.85 31.23 -21.18
N ARG A 98 15.66 31.37 -20.59
CA ARG A 98 14.47 31.92 -21.28
C ARG A 98 14.63 33.40 -21.62
N ARG A 99 15.41 34.16 -20.82
CA ARG A 99 15.58 35.62 -20.99
C ARG A 99 16.32 35.99 -22.27
N HIS A 100 17.05 35.05 -22.86
CA HIS A 100 17.90 35.29 -24.04
C HIS A 100 17.30 34.74 -25.35
N LEU A 101 16.00 34.44 -25.36
CA LEU A 101 15.28 33.90 -26.52
C LEU A 101 14.13 34.81 -26.95
N ASN A 102 14.16 35.23 -28.23
CA ASN A 102 13.24 36.23 -28.76
C ASN A 102 11.97 35.65 -29.41
N SER A 103 11.74 34.33 -29.36
CA SER A 103 10.52 33.73 -29.92
C SER A 103 10.04 32.49 -29.17
N GLN A 104 8.71 32.38 -29.01
CA GLN A 104 8.06 31.28 -28.30
C GLN A 104 8.34 29.91 -28.93
N SER A 105 8.48 29.85 -30.25
CA SER A 105 8.85 28.62 -30.97
C SER A 105 10.25 28.12 -30.58
N LYS A 106 11.22 29.03 -30.42
CA LYS A 106 12.59 28.67 -29.96
C LYS A 106 12.59 28.23 -28.50
N ILE A 107 11.81 28.89 -27.64
CA ILE A 107 11.64 28.49 -26.22
C ILE A 107 11.11 27.05 -26.15
N ASN A 108 9.99 26.77 -26.83
CA ASN A 108 9.37 25.44 -26.86
C ASN A 108 10.35 24.36 -27.39
N GLY A 109 11.17 24.70 -28.40
CA GLY A 109 12.19 23.81 -28.93
C GLY A 109 13.29 23.46 -27.91
N VAL A 110 13.75 24.43 -27.12
CA VAL A 110 14.75 24.22 -26.06
C VAL A 110 14.16 23.43 -24.89
N GLU A 111 12.93 23.71 -24.48
CA GLU A 111 12.25 22.93 -23.42
C GLU A 111 12.07 21.47 -23.80
N ARG A 112 11.64 21.22 -25.04
CA ARG A 112 11.50 19.85 -25.56
C ARG A 112 12.85 19.13 -25.53
N PHE A 113 13.91 19.78 -26.02
CA PHE A 113 15.25 19.22 -25.98
C PHE A 113 15.72 18.90 -24.55
N LEU A 114 15.57 19.84 -23.61
CA LEU A 114 15.99 19.64 -22.21
C LEU A 114 15.20 18.52 -21.54
N LYS A 115 13.89 18.43 -21.81
CA LYS A 115 13.02 17.36 -21.31
C LYS A 115 13.44 15.99 -21.88
N ASP A 116 13.73 15.92 -23.16
CA ASP A 116 14.16 14.69 -23.83
C ASP A 116 15.54 14.24 -23.33
N SER A 117 16.50 15.17 -23.22
CA SER A 117 17.84 14.92 -22.67
C SER A 117 17.77 14.44 -21.21
N TYR A 118 16.97 15.12 -20.38
CA TYR A 118 16.73 14.72 -18.99
C TYR A 118 16.11 13.32 -18.89
N SER A 119 15.02 13.06 -19.63
CA SER A 119 14.33 11.77 -19.59
C SER A 119 15.24 10.60 -20.03
N THR A 120 16.05 10.82 -21.06
CA THR A 120 17.04 9.85 -21.54
C THR A 120 18.11 9.58 -20.48
N HIS A 121 18.62 10.64 -19.85
CA HIS A 121 19.62 10.52 -18.78
C HIS A 121 19.06 9.80 -17.55
N VAL A 122 17.83 10.12 -17.13
CA VAL A 122 17.11 9.43 -16.05
C VAL A 122 17.03 7.93 -16.35
N ARG A 123 16.53 7.53 -17.52
CA ARG A 123 16.44 6.10 -17.89
C ARG A 123 17.80 5.41 -17.78
N ARG A 124 18.87 6.03 -18.31
CA ARG A 124 20.23 5.48 -18.27
C ARG A 124 20.76 5.33 -16.84
N CYS A 125 20.58 6.34 -15.99
CA CYS A 125 21.01 6.30 -14.59
C CYS A 125 20.27 5.21 -13.80
N PHE A 126 18.95 5.14 -13.93
CA PHE A 126 18.13 4.14 -13.25
C PHE A 126 18.45 2.71 -13.71
N ALA A 127 18.66 2.49 -15.01
CA ALA A 127 19.09 1.19 -15.54
C ALA A 127 20.42 0.72 -14.90
N LYS A 128 21.41 1.61 -14.82
CA LYS A 128 22.70 1.32 -14.15
C LYS A 128 22.53 0.99 -12.66
N LYS A 129 21.68 1.73 -11.95
CA LYS A 129 21.42 1.50 -10.51
C LYS A 129 20.67 0.19 -10.26
N ASN A 130 19.67 -0.12 -11.09
CA ASN A 130 18.96 -1.39 -11.04
C ASN A 130 19.88 -2.58 -11.31
N ALA A 131 20.77 -2.50 -12.30
CA ALA A 131 21.77 -3.54 -12.57
C ALA A 131 22.68 -3.76 -11.35
N LYS A 132 23.21 -2.67 -10.76
CA LYS A 132 24.03 -2.73 -9.54
C LYS A 132 23.28 -3.35 -8.36
N LEU A 133 22.01 -3.01 -8.18
CA LEU A 133 21.18 -3.54 -7.11
C LEU A 133 20.92 -5.05 -7.30
N ARG A 134 20.71 -5.52 -8.54
CA ARG A 134 20.59 -6.94 -8.85
C ARG A 134 21.86 -7.70 -8.50
N THR A 135 23.03 -7.19 -8.87
CA THR A 135 24.33 -7.79 -8.49
C THR A 135 24.46 -7.90 -6.98
N LEU A 136 24.19 -6.81 -6.24
CA LEU A 136 24.27 -6.80 -4.78
C LEU A 136 23.28 -7.76 -4.12
N SER A 137 22.11 -7.97 -4.72
CA SER A 137 21.09 -8.89 -4.20
C SER A 137 21.50 -10.34 -4.41
N LYS A 138 22.15 -10.66 -5.53
CA LYS A 138 22.72 -12.00 -5.78
C LYS A 138 23.90 -12.32 -4.85
N GLU A 139 24.69 -11.31 -4.49
CA GLU A 139 25.80 -11.46 -3.54
C GLU A 139 25.32 -11.68 -2.09
N ASN A 140 24.05 -11.46 -1.77
CA ASN A 140 23.49 -11.67 -0.45
C ASN A 140 22.90 -13.08 -0.35
N ILE A 141 23.39 -13.87 0.61
CA ILE A 141 23.05 -15.29 0.79
C ILE A 141 21.54 -15.52 1.00
N LEU A 142 20.85 -14.61 1.68
CA LEU A 142 19.41 -14.74 1.94
C LEU A 142 18.55 -14.32 0.75
N LEU A 143 19.07 -13.42 -0.09
CA LEU A 143 18.32 -12.86 -1.23
C LEU A 143 18.61 -13.61 -2.54
N SER A 144 19.72 -14.35 -2.64
CA SER A 144 20.08 -15.11 -3.84
C SER A 144 19.01 -16.12 -4.23
N GLY A 145 18.54 -16.93 -3.27
CA GLY A 145 17.46 -17.90 -3.50
C GLY A 145 16.13 -17.25 -3.90
N LEU A 146 15.80 -16.09 -3.32
CA LEU A 146 14.59 -15.33 -3.67
C LEU A 146 14.67 -14.70 -5.07
N VAL A 147 15.88 -14.34 -5.53
CA VAL A 147 16.13 -13.82 -6.87
C VAL A 147 16.01 -14.92 -7.92
N GLU A 148 16.55 -16.11 -7.65
CA GLU A 148 16.46 -17.27 -8.53
C GLU A 148 15.03 -17.77 -8.70
N GLN A 149 14.24 -17.75 -7.62
CA GLN A 149 12.83 -18.16 -7.63
C GLN A 149 11.87 -17.07 -8.16
N GLY A 150 12.37 -15.88 -8.51
CA GLY A 150 11.52 -14.79 -9.01
C GLY A 150 10.49 -14.27 -7.99
N HIS A 151 10.81 -14.31 -6.69
CA HIS A 151 9.85 -14.04 -5.63
C HIS A 151 9.22 -12.62 -5.74
N PRO A 152 7.89 -12.46 -5.54
CA PRO A 152 7.17 -11.18 -5.70
C PRO A 152 7.77 -10.00 -4.93
N PHE A 153 8.32 -10.24 -3.74
CA PHE A 153 8.99 -9.24 -2.91
C PHE A 153 10.20 -8.61 -3.63
N ILE A 154 11.00 -9.43 -4.32
CA ILE A 154 12.18 -9.03 -5.08
C ILE A 154 11.72 -8.41 -6.40
N THR A 155 10.86 -9.09 -7.16
CA THR A 155 10.44 -8.63 -8.50
C THR A 155 9.72 -7.28 -8.47
N HIS A 156 8.95 -6.97 -7.44
CA HIS A 156 8.30 -5.66 -7.29
C HIS A 156 9.28 -4.52 -6.97
N LEU A 157 10.45 -4.82 -6.39
CA LEU A 157 11.50 -3.84 -6.09
C LEU A 157 12.35 -3.49 -7.31
N PHE A 158 12.36 -4.32 -8.35
CA PHE A 158 13.13 -4.13 -9.59
C PHE A 158 12.29 -3.68 -10.79
N LYS A 159 11.21 -2.90 -10.58
CA LYS A 159 10.39 -2.36 -11.68
C LYS A 159 11.27 -1.76 -12.75
N THR A 160 11.33 -2.42 -13.90
CA THR A 160 11.86 -1.85 -15.14
C THR A 160 10.95 -0.68 -15.50
N GLY A 161 11.56 0.48 -15.78
CA GLY A 161 10.78 1.65 -16.19
C GLY A 161 9.98 1.32 -17.44
N VAL A 162 8.69 1.68 -17.42
CA VAL A 162 7.80 1.94 -18.56
C VAL A 162 8.36 1.52 -19.92
N GLU A 163 8.19 0.24 -20.27
CA GLU A 163 8.09 -0.17 -21.67
C GLU A 163 6.63 -0.51 -21.92
N ARG A 164 5.97 0.32 -22.73
CA ARG A 164 4.84 -0.12 -23.55
C ARG A 164 5.41 -1.19 -24.49
N SER A 165 5.31 -2.45 -24.10
CA SER A 165 5.50 -3.53 -25.05
C SER A 165 4.24 -3.61 -25.91
N VAL A 166 4.26 -2.84 -27.00
CA VAL A 166 3.59 -3.28 -28.22
C VAL A 166 4.55 -4.29 -28.84
N THR A 167 4.36 -5.55 -28.50
CA THR A 167 4.90 -6.66 -29.27
C THR A 167 3.72 -7.33 -29.94
N THR A 168 3.54 -7.00 -31.22
CA THR A 168 2.85 -7.84 -32.19
C THR A 168 3.60 -9.16 -32.24
N THR A 169 3.12 -10.13 -31.49
CA THR A 169 3.38 -11.54 -31.72
C THR A 169 2.06 -12.25 -31.51
N THR A 170 1.49 -12.69 -32.62
CA THR A 170 0.40 -13.65 -32.68
C THR A 170 0.83 -14.92 -31.96
N ASN A 171 0.48 -15.02 -30.68
CA ASN A 171 0.20 -16.27 -29.99
C ASN A 171 -0.61 -15.94 -28.73
N SER A 172 -1.63 -16.75 -28.52
CA SER A 172 -2.75 -16.63 -27.60
C SER A 172 -2.39 -16.44 -26.11
N HIS A 173 -3.29 -15.72 -25.44
CA HIS A 173 -3.47 -15.52 -23.98
C HIS A 173 -2.81 -14.28 -23.35
N PRO A 174 -3.49 -13.12 -23.35
CA PRO A 174 -3.18 -12.04 -22.41
C PRO A 174 -3.51 -12.50 -20.98
N ASN A 175 -2.62 -12.19 -20.04
CA ASN A 175 -2.76 -12.38 -18.59
C ASN A 175 -4.22 -12.29 -18.08
N ASN A 176 -4.83 -13.44 -17.82
CA ASN A 176 -6.12 -13.59 -17.16
C ASN A 176 -6.05 -13.01 -15.73
N GLN A 177 -6.65 -11.84 -15.50
CA GLN A 177 -7.32 -11.64 -14.21
C GLN A 177 -8.42 -12.70 -14.14
N GLN A 178 -8.34 -13.63 -13.21
CA GLN A 178 -9.20 -14.82 -13.23
C GLN A 178 -10.60 -14.44 -12.75
N VAL A 179 -11.48 -14.05 -13.68
CA VAL A 179 -12.91 -13.86 -13.43
C VAL A 179 -13.54 -15.25 -13.30
N ILE A 180 -14.01 -15.57 -12.11
CA ILE A 180 -14.67 -16.83 -11.78
C ILE A 180 -16.17 -16.58 -11.78
N ASN A 181 -16.86 -17.07 -12.80
CA ASN A 181 -18.30 -17.00 -12.87
C ASN A 181 -18.93 -18.31 -12.35
N LEU A 182 -19.65 -18.26 -11.22
CA LEU A 182 -20.37 -19.40 -10.63
C LEU A 182 -21.88 -19.34 -10.88
N THR A 183 -22.35 -18.40 -11.70
CA THR A 183 -23.74 -18.36 -12.15
C THR A 183 -23.93 -19.20 -13.41
N ASP A 184 -25.17 -19.60 -13.65
CA ASP A 184 -25.55 -20.31 -14.89
C ASP A 184 -25.56 -19.36 -16.10
N GLU A 185 -25.79 -18.06 -15.87
CA GLU A 185 -25.75 -17.05 -16.93
C GLU A 185 -24.32 -16.80 -17.42
N PRO A 186 -24.05 -16.92 -18.74
CA PRO A 186 -22.76 -16.59 -19.31
C PRO A 186 -22.54 -15.07 -19.33
N LEU A 187 -21.29 -14.64 -19.14
CA LEU A 187 -20.92 -13.23 -19.28
C LEU A 187 -20.72 -12.88 -20.75
N SER A 188 -21.15 -11.69 -21.16
CA SER A 188 -20.78 -11.14 -22.46
C SER A 188 -19.30 -10.76 -22.51
N ASP A 189 -18.72 -10.70 -23.71
CA ASP A 189 -17.31 -10.29 -23.88
C ASP A 189 -17.02 -8.90 -23.27
N ALA A 190 -17.99 -7.99 -23.33
CA ALA A 190 -17.88 -6.66 -22.72
C ALA A 190 -17.89 -6.71 -21.18
N GLN A 191 -18.72 -7.57 -20.58
CA GLN A 191 -18.73 -7.78 -19.13
C GLN A 191 -17.43 -8.44 -18.67
N LEU A 192 -16.95 -9.45 -19.40
CA LEU A 192 -15.69 -10.13 -19.10
C LEU A 192 -14.50 -9.18 -19.22
N SER A 193 -14.41 -8.40 -20.31
CA SER A 193 -13.39 -7.37 -20.51
C SER A 193 -13.39 -6.34 -19.38
N LEU A 194 -14.57 -5.87 -18.96
CA LEU A 194 -14.72 -4.93 -17.86
C LEU A 194 -14.22 -5.51 -16.54
N LEU A 195 -14.65 -6.73 -16.19
CA LEU A 195 -14.27 -7.40 -14.94
C LEU A 195 -12.77 -7.73 -14.90
N ASN A 196 -12.18 -8.05 -16.06
CA ASN A 196 -10.74 -8.25 -16.25
C ASN A 196 -9.90 -6.96 -16.16
N LYS A 197 -10.51 -5.78 -15.99
CA LYS A 197 -9.77 -4.58 -15.56
C LYS A 197 -9.54 -4.58 -14.04
N GLY A 198 -10.32 -5.36 -13.29
CA GLY A 198 -10.20 -5.57 -11.86
C GLY A 198 -11.05 -4.60 -11.04
N LEU A 199 -11.38 -4.99 -9.81
CA LEU A 199 -12.25 -4.20 -8.93
C LEU A 199 -11.61 -2.89 -8.42
N SER A 200 -10.30 -2.72 -8.60
CA SER A 200 -9.58 -1.47 -8.32
C SER A 200 -9.53 -0.52 -9.52
N PHE A 201 -10.08 -0.92 -10.68
CA PHE A 201 -10.19 -0.04 -11.83
C PHE A 201 -11.20 1.07 -11.52
N CYS A 202 -10.83 2.33 -11.79
CA CYS A 202 -11.71 3.48 -11.60
C CYS A 202 -12.24 3.96 -12.96
N PRO A 203 -13.52 3.71 -13.30
CA PRO A 203 -14.14 4.26 -14.49
C PRO A 203 -14.10 5.79 -14.50
N THR A 204 -13.94 6.39 -15.67
CA THR A 204 -14.07 7.84 -15.84
C THR A 204 -15.51 8.24 -15.52
N THR A 205 -15.68 9.13 -14.53
CA THR A 205 -16.98 9.71 -14.17
C THR A 205 -17.07 11.17 -14.59
N LYS A 206 -18.28 11.71 -14.61
CA LYS A 206 -18.43 13.18 -14.61
C LYS A 206 -17.87 13.70 -13.29
N ILE A 207 -17.07 14.75 -13.37
CA ILE A 207 -16.45 15.38 -12.21
C ILE A 207 -17.49 16.35 -11.62
N ASP A 208 -17.69 16.28 -10.31
CA ASP A 208 -18.38 17.30 -9.53
C ASP A 208 -17.30 18.21 -8.93
N ASP A 209 -17.25 19.46 -9.39
CA ASP A 209 -16.20 20.40 -9.02
C ASP A 209 -16.28 20.80 -7.54
N VAL A 210 -17.48 20.79 -6.97
CA VAL A 210 -17.73 21.10 -5.55
C VAL A 210 -17.21 19.95 -4.69
N ASP A 211 -17.63 18.72 -4.99
CA ASP A 211 -17.18 17.54 -4.24
C ASP A 211 -15.66 17.33 -4.34
N LEU A 212 -15.08 17.58 -5.53
CA LEU A 212 -13.64 17.51 -5.72
C LEU A 212 -12.89 18.55 -4.87
N SER A 213 -13.41 19.77 -4.80
CA SER A 213 -12.83 20.86 -3.99
C SER A 213 -12.87 20.53 -2.49
N PHE A 214 -13.99 19.98 -2.00
CA PHE A 214 -14.09 19.50 -0.62
C PHE A 214 -13.15 18.31 -0.35
N SER A 215 -13.05 17.38 -1.29
CA SER A 215 -12.17 16.21 -1.20
C SER A 215 -10.69 16.61 -1.10
N ILE A 216 -10.25 17.59 -1.90
CA ILE A 216 -8.89 18.14 -1.84
C ILE A 216 -8.67 18.89 -0.52
N SER A 217 -9.65 19.65 -0.04
CA SER A 217 -9.55 20.35 1.25
C SER A 217 -9.42 19.35 2.41
N ARG A 218 -10.19 18.26 2.40
CA ARG A 218 -10.10 17.16 3.36
C ARG A 218 -8.75 16.44 3.26
N PHE A 219 -8.22 16.25 2.05
CA PHE A 219 -6.89 15.68 1.85
C PHE A 219 -5.80 16.59 2.44
N ASN A 220 -5.80 17.87 2.13
CA ASN A 220 -4.86 18.86 2.67
C ASN A 220 -4.92 18.91 4.21
N ARG A 221 -6.13 18.87 4.77
CA ARG A 221 -6.36 18.75 6.22
C ARG A 221 -5.69 17.51 6.81
N ARG A 222 -5.87 16.33 6.21
CA ARG A 222 -5.23 15.08 6.69
C ARG A 222 -3.70 15.13 6.63
N VAL A 223 -3.15 15.72 5.57
CA VAL A 223 -1.68 15.90 5.45
C VAL A 223 -1.15 16.79 6.57
N ARG A 224 -1.81 17.93 6.84
CA ARG A 224 -1.45 18.83 7.94
C ARG A 224 -1.57 18.17 9.31
N LEU A 225 -2.66 17.45 9.56
CA LEU A 225 -2.84 16.71 10.83
C LEU A 225 -1.75 15.66 11.03
N LYS A 226 -1.36 14.93 9.97
CA LYS A 226 -0.32 13.91 10.06
C LYS A 226 1.06 14.51 10.31
N GLU A 227 1.36 15.67 9.73
CA GLU A 227 2.60 16.40 10.05
C GLU A 227 2.60 16.94 11.46
N TRP A 228 1.51 17.59 11.89
CA TRP A 228 1.37 18.09 13.25
C TRP A 228 1.60 16.96 14.25
N ALA A 229 0.90 15.83 14.08
CA ALA A 229 1.09 14.66 14.92
C ALA A 229 2.56 14.20 14.96
N HIS A 230 3.21 14.08 13.80
CA HIS A 230 4.61 13.68 13.76
C HIS A 230 5.55 14.65 14.50
N THR A 231 5.34 15.96 14.35
CA THR A 231 6.16 17.02 14.96
C THR A 231 5.96 17.10 16.47
N GLU A 232 4.74 16.87 16.98
CA GLU A 232 4.44 16.83 18.42
C GLU A 232 4.87 15.49 19.08
N GLY A 233 5.65 14.65 18.41
CA GLY A 233 6.06 13.35 18.95
C GLY A 233 4.94 12.32 19.03
N ILE A 234 3.76 12.61 18.46
CA ILE A 234 2.65 11.68 18.26
C ILE A 234 3.04 10.77 17.07
N SER A 235 4.06 9.95 17.28
CA SER A 235 4.65 9.05 16.27
C SER A 235 3.88 7.73 16.17
N ASP A 236 3.95 7.08 15.01
CA ASP A 236 3.62 5.65 14.85
C ASP A 236 4.68 4.75 15.53
N SER A 237 5.77 5.34 16.03
CA SER A 237 6.81 4.63 16.79
C SER A 237 6.39 4.54 18.26
N PRO A 238 6.66 3.41 18.92
CA PRO A 238 6.26 3.22 20.31
C PRO A 238 6.98 4.22 21.22
N GLN A 239 6.24 5.23 21.68
CA GLN A 239 6.69 6.18 22.71
C GLN A 239 5.92 5.95 24.00
N PRO A 240 6.48 6.36 25.16
CA PRO A 240 5.90 6.08 26.47
C PRO A 240 4.48 6.61 26.62
N LEU A 241 3.73 5.94 27.50
CA LEU A 241 2.34 6.11 27.94
C LEU A 241 1.97 7.56 28.34
N SER A 242 2.05 8.49 27.39
CA SER A 242 1.67 9.89 27.56
C SER A 242 0.22 10.07 27.10
N HIS A 243 -0.58 10.77 27.91
CA HIS A 243 -1.95 11.14 27.55
C HIS A 243 -1.89 12.18 26.41
N PRO A 244 -2.36 11.87 25.20
CA PRO A 244 -2.39 12.85 24.12
C PRO A 244 -3.47 13.91 24.43
N GLN A 245 -3.22 15.17 24.11
CA GLN A 245 -4.29 16.16 24.04
C GLN A 245 -4.91 16.10 22.64
N LEU A 246 -6.10 15.51 22.53
CA LEU A 246 -6.80 15.43 21.26
C LEU A 246 -7.36 16.80 20.86
N PRO A 247 -7.04 17.32 19.66
CA PRO A 247 -7.64 18.56 19.18
C PRO A 247 -9.13 18.35 18.88
N LYS A 248 -9.90 19.44 18.92
CA LYS A 248 -11.32 19.43 18.52
C LYS A 248 -11.48 18.89 17.09
N ARG A 249 -12.63 18.26 16.79
CA ARG A 249 -12.89 17.58 15.51
C ARG A 249 -12.70 18.48 14.28
N GLU A 250 -13.04 19.75 14.38
CA GLU A 250 -12.93 20.73 13.29
C GLU A 250 -11.55 21.40 13.21
N TRP A 251 -10.73 21.29 14.27
CA TRP A 251 -9.47 22.01 14.37
C TRP A 251 -8.46 21.54 13.32
N THR A 252 -7.92 22.46 12.52
CA THR A 252 -6.87 22.19 11.54
C THR A 252 -5.59 22.93 11.93
N PRO A 253 -4.40 22.28 11.84
CA PRO A 253 -3.14 22.99 12.03
C PRO A 253 -3.03 24.19 11.10
N GLY A 254 -2.59 25.33 11.63
CA GLY A 254 -2.39 26.56 10.87
C GLY A 254 -1.35 26.41 9.76
N THR A 255 -1.32 27.39 8.86
CA THR A 255 -0.26 27.54 7.85
C THR A 255 1.06 27.98 8.51
N ASN A 256 2.18 27.89 7.77
CA ASN A 256 3.52 28.29 8.20
C ASN A 256 4.22 27.37 9.22
N ARG A 257 3.62 26.22 9.60
CA ARG A 257 4.30 25.18 10.38
C ARG A 257 5.35 24.43 9.56
N ASN A 258 5.03 24.15 8.30
CA ASN A 258 5.89 23.40 7.41
C ASN A 258 5.77 23.94 5.97
N ARG A 259 6.77 24.72 5.56
CA ARG A 259 6.83 25.37 4.25
C ARG A 259 6.69 24.40 3.08
N TYR A 260 7.08 23.13 3.23
CA TYR A 260 6.93 22.12 2.17
C TYR A 260 5.48 21.67 2.03
N ILE A 261 4.78 21.47 3.16
CA ILE A 261 3.35 21.14 3.15
C ILE A 261 2.54 22.32 2.66
N ASP A 262 2.84 23.54 3.09
CA ASP A 262 2.16 24.74 2.61
C ASP A 262 2.31 24.86 1.08
N CYS A 263 3.55 24.81 0.58
CA CYS A 263 3.82 24.84 -0.86
C CYS A 263 3.13 23.69 -1.63
N PHE A 264 3.12 22.48 -1.06
CA PHE A 264 2.41 21.35 -1.65
C PHE A 264 0.89 21.58 -1.68
N THR A 265 0.27 21.99 -0.57
CA THR A 265 -1.17 22.24 -0.51
C THR A 265 -1.58 23.36 -1.45
N ASP A 266 -0.76 24.41 -1.57
CA ASP A 266 -0.99 25.54 -2.47
C ASP A 266 -0.84 25.12 -3.92
N SER A 267 0.19 24.33 -4.25
CA SER A 267 0.39 23.77 -5.59
C SER A 267 -0.75 22.84 -6.00
N VAL A 268 -1.23 21.98 -5.10
CA VAL A 268 -2.40 21.11 -5.36
C VAL A 268 -3.65 21.94 -5.61
N GLN A 269 -3.90 22.99 -4.81
CA GLN A 269 -5.04 23.89 -5.02
C GLN A 269 -4.92 24.68 -6.32
N GLN A 270 -3.73 25.17 -6.67
CA GLN A 270 -3.49 25.88 -7.92
C GLN A 270 -3.67 24.96 -9.14
N HIS A 271 -3.16 23.73 -9.07
CA HIS A 271 -3.39 22.72 -10.10
C HIS A 271 -4.87 22.38 -10.23
N LEU A 272 -5.60 22.26 -9.12
CA LEU A 272 -7.06 22.05 -9.15
C LEU A 272 -7.75 23.20 -9.88
N ARG A 273 -7.47 24.46 -9.52
CA ARG A 273 -8.06 25.64 -10.19
C ARG A 273 -7.75 25.65 -11.69
N SER A 274 -6.50 25.40 -12.05
CA SER A 274 -6.09 25.32 -13.46
C SER A 274 -6.80 24.17 -14.19
N PHE A 275 -6.98 23.02 -13.53
CA PHE A 275 -7.64 21.85 -14.08
C PHE A 275 -9.13 22.10 -14.31
N LEU A 276 -9.84 22.67 -13.34
CA LEU A 276 -11.25 23.05 -13.46
C LEU A 276 -11.44 24.05 -14.62
N ASN A 277 -10.63 25.11 -14.66
CA ASN A 277 -10.64 26.06 -15.78
C ASN A 277 -10.35 25.40 -17.13
N THR A 278 -9.49 24.39 -17.18
CA THR A 278 -9.20 23.65 -18.42
C THR A 278 -10.39 22.79 -18.83
N ILE A 279 -11.11 22.19 -17.88
CA ILE A 279 -12.29 21.38 -18.16
C ILE A 279 -13.43 22.24 -18.71
N ASP A 280 -13.66 23.41 -18.11
CA ASP A 280 -14.73 24.32 -18.53
C ASP A 280 -14.50 24.87 -19.95
N ASN A 281 -13.23 25.05 -20.34
CA ASN A 281 -12.84 25.64 -21.61
C ASN A 281 -12.41 24.62 -22.69
N ALA A 282 -12.38 23.31 -22.40
CA ALA A 282 -11.94 22.30 -23.36
C ALA A 282 -13.10 21.82 -24.26
N PRO A 283 -12.88 21.63 -25.58
CA PRO A 283 -13.85 20.99 -26.45
C PRO A 283 -14.13 19.56 -25.96
N THR A 284 -15.42 19.22 -25.88
CA THR A 284 -16.07 18.04 -25.29
C THR A 284 -15.66 16.68 -25.87
N SER A 285 -14.38 16.32 -25.78
CA SER A 285 -13.93 14.96 -26.05
C SER A 285 -12.90 14.54 -25.02
N LYS A 286 -13.36 14.32 -23.78
CA LYS A 286 -12.64 13.45 -22.87
C LYS A 286 -12.79 12.03 -23.39
N THR A 287 -11.69 11.36 -23.70
CA THR A 287 -11.71 9.94 -24.05
C THR A 287 -12.12 9.15 -22.80
N ASP A 288 -13.29 8.55 -22.84
CA ASP A 288 -13.76 7.62 -21.82
C ASP A 288 -12.75 6.47 -21.69
N ASN A 289 -12.43 6.07 -20.46
CA ASN A 289 -11.52 4.94 -20.23
C ASN A 289 -12.23 3.57 -20.32
N LEU A 290 -13.53 3.60 -20.64
CA LEU A 290 -14.37 2.46 -20.99
C LEU A 290 -14.88 2.59 -22.42
N SER A 291 -15.00 1.47 -23.13
CA SER A 291 -15.75 1.44 -24.39
C SER A 291 -17.26 1.66 -24.12
N LYS A 292 -18.02 2.03 -25.15
CA LYS A 292 -19.49 2.16 -25.04
C LYS A 292 -20.14 0.85 -24.55
N GLN A 293 -19.62 -0.29 -25.01
CA GLN A 293 -20.10 -1.61 -24.61
C GLN A 293 -19.73 -1.92 -23.15
N GLU A 294 -18.51 -1.61 -22.71
CA GLU A 294 -18.10 -1.79 -21.31
C GLU A 294 -18.88 -0.87 -20.35
N ARG A 295 -19.20 0.36 -20.76
CA ARG A 295 -20.05 1.25 -19.97
C ARG A 295 -21.48 0.74 -19.86
N ARG A 296 -22.02 0.12 -20.92
CA ARG A 296 -23.31 -0.56 -20.87
C ARG A 296 -23.25 -1.78 -19.94
N ALA A 297 -22.21 -2.61 -20.08
CA ALA A 297 -21.98 -3.77 -19.21
C ALA A 297 -21.86 -3.37 -17.73
N LEU A 298 -21.18 -2.26 -17.41
CA LEU A 298 -21.09 -1.74 -16.05
C LEU A 298 -22.47 -1.41 -15.48
N LYS A 299 -23.34 -0.77 -16.28
CA LYS A 299 -24.72 -0.48 -15.88
C LYS A 299 -25.52 -1.77 -15.70
N GLU A 300 -25.42 -2.71 -16.64
CA GLU A 300 -26.14 -3.99 -16.55
C GLU A 300 -25.76 -4.76 -15.27
N LEU A 301 -24.46 -4.91 -15.01
CA LEU A 301 -23.96 -5.57 -13.81
C LEU A 301 -24.33 -4.82 -12.52
N SER A 302 -24.33 -3.48 -12.53
CA SER A 302 -24.69 -2.68 -11.35
C SER A 302 -26.18 -2.74 -11.01
N HIS A 303 -27.05 -2.90 -12.03
CA HIS A 303 -28.50 -2.98 -11.83
C HIS A 303 -28.99 -4.40 -11.52
N ASN A 304 -28.18 -5.42 -11.80
CA ASN A 304 -28.51 -6.81 -11.47
C ASN A 304 -28.46 -7.04 -9.94
N LYS A 305 -29.65 -7.09 -9.33
CA LYS A 305 -29.86 -7.33 -7.89
C LYS A 305 -29.89 -8.82 -7.51
N ASP A 306 -29.63 -9.73 -8.45
CA ASP A 306 -29.52 -11.17 -8.18
C ASP A 306 -28.06 -11.65 -8.24
N LEU A 307 -27.14 -10.80 -8.70
CA LEU A 307 -25.72 -11.08 -8.78
C LEU A 307 -24.93 -10.46 -7.61
N VAL A 308 -23.97 -11.21 -7.06
CA VAL A 308 -22.98 -10.72 -6.10
C VAL A 308 -21.59 -10.85 -6.71
N ILE A 309 -20.90 -9.72 -6.83
CA ILE A 309 -19.53 -9.62 -7.36
C ILE A 309 -18.60 -9.24 -6.21
N LYS A 310 -17.66 -10.13 -5.86
CA LYS A 310 -16.72 -9.91 -4.75
C LYS A 310 -15.29 -10.33 -5.13
N PRO A 311 -14.26 -9.71 -4.54
CA PRO A 311 -12.91 -10.24 -4.64
C PRO A 311 -12.84 -11.60 -3.90
N ALA A 312 -12.07 -12.52 -4.44
CA ALA A 312 -11.75 -13.78 -3.77
C ALA A 312 -10.91 -13.54 -2.52
N ASP A 313 -11.01 -14.45 -1.54
CA ASP A 313 -10.19 -14.42 -0.31
C ASP A 313 -8.69 -14.49 -0.59
N LYS A 314 -8.29 -15.22 -1.64
CA LYS A 314 -6.91 -15.43 -2.06
C LYS A 314 -6.81 -15.41 -3.58
N GLY A 315 -5.65 -15.01 -4.10
CA GLY A 315 -5.32 -15.09 -5.53
C GLY A 315 -5.83 -13.93 -6.40
N GLY A 316 -6.49 -12.91 -5.84
CA GLY A 316 -6.88 -11.70 -6.57
C GLY A 316 -7.96 -11.88 -7.65
N ALA A 317 -8.58 -13.06 -7.71
CA ALA A 317 -9.68 -13.38 -8.62
C ALA A 317 -10.95 -12.57 -8.28
N VAL A 318 -11.80 -12.35 -9.29
CA VAL A 318 -13.15 -11.77 -9.11
C VAL A 318 -14.16 -12.89 -9.18
N VAL A 319 -14.95 -13.08 -8.12
CA VAL A 319 -15.93 -14.16 -8.03
C VAL A 319 -17.33 -13.60 -8.19
N LEU A 320 -18.08 -14.19 -9.12
CA LEU A 320 -19.48 -13.91 -9.38
C LEU A 320 -20.30 -15.12 -8.93
N GLN A 321 -21.35 -14.88 -8.16
CA GLN A 321 -22.29 -15.90 -7.73
C GLN A 321 -23.68 -15.29 -7.51
N THR A 322 -24.70 -16.13 -7.42
CA THR A 322 -26.05 -15.67 -7.12
C THR A 322 -26.14 -15.11 -5.70
N ARG A 323 -27.00 -14.12 -5.52
CA ARG A 323 -27.31 -13.52 -4.21
C ARG A 323 -27.84 -14.53 -3.24
N GLU A 324 -28.66 -15.44 -3.73
CA GLU A 324 -29.22 -16.53 -2.94
C GLU A 324 -28.11 -17.42 -2.37
N ASN A 325 -27.19 -17.90 -3.20
CA ASN A 325 -26.07 -18.73 -2.74
C ASN A 325 -25.17 -17.98 -1.74
N TYR A 326 -24.90 -16.69 -2.00
CA TYR A 326 -24.12 -15.84 -1.11
C TYR A 326 -24.78 -15.68 0.28
N ILE A 327 -26.09 -15.42 0.29
CA ILE A 327 -26.88 -15.26 1.52
C ILE A 327 -27.02 -16.60 2.24
N ARG A 328 -27.19 -17.71 1.51
CA ARG A 328 -27.26 -19.06 2.08
C ARG A 328 -25.97 -19.41 2.83
N GLU A 329 -24.80 -19.12 2.25
CA GLU A 329 -23.52 -19.30 2.93
C GLU A 329 -23.38 -18.40 4.17
N ALA A 330 -23.85 -17.15 4.10
CA ALA A 330 -23.87 -16.25 5.25
C ALA A 330 -24.71 -16.83 6.41
N TYR A 331 -25.94 -17.26 6.13
CA TYR A 331 -26.79 -17.86 7.15
C TYR A 331 -26.25 -19.20 7.66
N ARG A 332 -25.62 -20.02 6.82
CA ARG A 332 -24.94 -21.25 7.27
C ARG A 332 -23.89 -20.96 8.33
N GLN A 333 -23.10 -19.89 8.17
CA GLN A 333 -22.11 -19.50 9.18
C GLN A 333 -22.75 -18.87 10.42
N LEU A 334 -23.73 -17.98 10.24
CA LEU A 334 -24.41 -17.30 11.34
C LEU A 334 -25.30 -18.23 12.18
N ALA A 335 -25.65 -19.41 11.65
CA ALA A 335 -26.37 -20.45 12.37
C ALA A 335 -25.50 -21.21 13.38
N ASP A 336 -24.18 -21.03 13.36
CA ASP A 336 -23.28 -21.64 14.34
C ASP A 336 -23.45 -20.97 15.71
N GLY A 337 -24.28 -21.58 16.55
CA GLY A 337 -24.58 -21.15 17.91
C GLY A 337 -23.39 -21.17 18.87
N LYS A 338 -22.25 -21.78 18.49
CA LYS A 338 -21.02 -21.71 19.27
C LYS A 338 -20.39 -20.31 19.23
N PHE A 339 -20.49 -19.63 18.09
CA PHE A 339 -19.83 -18.34 17.85
C PHE A 339 -20.81 -17.16 17.73
N TYR A 340 -22.06 -17.43 17.32
CA TYR A 340 -23.05 -16.39 17.02
C TYR A 340 -24.32 -16.57 17.86
N SER A 341 -24.90 -15.45 18.28
CA SER A 341 -26.22 -15.40 18.91
C SER A 341 -27.12 -14.42 18.17
N ARG A 342 -28.36 -14.84 17.88
CA ARG A 342 -29.34 -13.98 17.22
C ARG A 342 -29.81 -12.90 18.19
N GLN A 343 -29.78 -11.65 17.73
CA GLN A 343 -30.28 -10.50 18.47
C GLN A 343 -31.63 -10.07 17.91
N SER A 344 -32.55 -9.63 18.78
CA SER A 344 -33.91 -9.21 18.39
C SER A 344 -33.96 -7.79 17.80
N SER A 345 -32.94 -6.97 18.09
CA SER A 345 -32.84 -5.58 17.61
C SER A 345 -31.39 -5.14 17.46
N ASP A 346 -31.18 -3.98 16.82
CA ASP A 346 -29.88 -3.32 16.78
C ASP A 346 -29.40 -2.94 18.19
N GLN A 347 -28.21 -3.41 18.55
CA GLN A 347 -27.58 -3.23 19.86
C GLN A 347 -26.74 -1.95 19.95
N THR A 348 -26.61 -1.18 18.87
CA THR A 348 -25.74 0.01 18.80
C THR A 348 -25.98 1.00 19.94
N LYS A 349 -27.25 1.27 20.27
CA LYS A 349 -27.62 2.15 21.40
C LYS A 349 -27.16 1.58 22.75
N GLN A 350 -27.33 0.29 22.96
CA GLN A 350 -26.92 -0.38 24.20
C GLN A 350 -25.41 -0.37 24.36
N VAL A 351 -24.66 -0.60 23.27
CA VAL A 351 -23.20 -0.49 23.25
C VAL A 351 -22.76 0.93 23.60
N MET A 352 -23.40 1.95 23.03
CA MET A 352 -23.12 3.35 23.37
C MET A 352 -23.39 3.65 24.85
N THR A 353 -24.51 3.19 25.41
CA THR A 353 -24.81 3.32 26.85
C THR A 353 -23.74 2.64 27.71
N LYS A 354 -23.31 1.43 27.31
CA LYS A 354 -22.24 0.71 28.00
C LYS A 354 -20.92 1.47 27.95
N ILE A 355 -20.55 2.01 26.79
CA ILE A 355 -19.34 2.83 26.63
C ILE A 355 -19.43 4.04 27.57
N HIS A 356 -20.51 4.82 27.54
CA HIS A 356 -20.67 5.96 28.43
C HIS A 356 -20.60 5.57 29.91
N SER A 357 -21.13 4.41 30.28
CA SER A 357 -21.02 3.91 31.65
C SER A 357 -19.58 3.60 32.07
N LEU A 358 -18.81 2.95 31.18
CA LEU A 358 -17.39 2.67 31.41
C LEU A 358 -16.56 3.96 31.44
N THR A 359 -16.84 4.90 30.54
CA THR A 359 -16.16 6.20 30.47
C THR A 359 -16.29 6.99 31.76
N ARG A 360 -17.46 6.96 32.42
CA ARG A 360 -17.68 7.67 33.71
C ARG A 360 -16.75 7.21 34.83
N GLN A 361 -16.19 6.00 34.74
CA GLN A 361 -15.27 5.45 35.74
C GLN A 361 -13.82 5.90 35.51
N LEU A 362 -13.52 6.58 34.40
CA LEU A 362 -12.18 7.00 34.01
C LEU A 362 -11.88 8.45 34.44
N GLY A 363 -10.61 8.86 34.42
CA GLY A 363 -10.19 10.22 34.72
C GLY A 363 -10.79 11.26 33.74
N LYS A 364 -11.00 12.50 34.20
CA LYS A 364 -11.68 13.56 33.43
C LYS A 364 -11.09 13.78 32.04
N ASP A 365 -9.77 13.80 31.92
CA ASP A 365 -9.11 14.03 30.63
C ASP A 365 -9.42 12.92 29.62
N THR A 366 -9.43 11.66 30.06
CA THR A 366 -9.79 10.50 29.23
C THR A 366 -11.27 10.52 28.84
N GLN A 367 -12.14 11.05 29.71
CA GLN A 367 -13.55 11.22 29.37
C GLN A 367 -13.75 12.20 28.20
N GLU A 368 -13.03 13.33 28.21
CA GLU A 368 -13.09 14.31 27.13
C GLU A 368 -12.52 13.74 25.82
N ASP A 369 -11.42 13.00 25.88
CA ASP A 369 -10.86 12.28 24.72
C ASP A 369 -11.89 11.31 24.12
N ILE A 370 -12.53 10.48 24.95
CA ILE A 370 -13.52 9.51 24.48
C ILE A 370 -14.72 10.21 23.81
N LYS A 371 -15.19 11.34 24.36
CA LYS A 371 -16.25 12.14 23.71
C LYS A 371 -15.85 12.58 22.30
N LEU A 372 -14.59 12.94 22.09
CA LEU A 372 -14.07 13.33 20.78
C LEU A 372 -13.90 12.13 19.83
N LEU A 373 -13.76 10.91 20.34
CA LEU A 373 -13.60 9.68 19.56
C LEU A 373 -14.95 9.06 19.16
N LEU A 374 -16.03 9.28 19.90
CA LEU A 374 -17.32 8.63 19.62
C LEU A 374 -18.02 9.18 18.37
N PRO A 375 -18.31 8.37 17.34
CA PRO A 375 -18.98 8.86 16.13
C PRO A 375 -20.34 9.48 16.48
N PRO A 376 -20.75 10.58 15.82
CA PRO A 376 -21.97 11.30 16.19
C PRO A 376 -23.23 10.48 15.90
N ASN A 377 -23.21 9.70 14.80
CA ASN A 377 -24.31 8.83 14.39
C ASN A 377 -23.72 7.42 14.10
N PRO A 378 -23.48 6.60 15.13
CA PRO A 378 -22.90 5.27 14.95
C PRO A 378 -23.86 4.35 14.20
N ASN A 379 -23.29 3.42 13.41
CA ASN A 379 -24.03 2.31 12.80
C ASN A 379 -23.63 0.96 13.42
N SER A 380 -24.45 -0.06 13.18
CA SER A 380 -24.06 -1.45 13.43
C SER A 380 -22.98 -1.88 12.44
N GLY A 381 -22.07 -2.76 12.87
CA GLY A 381 -21.05 -3.32 11.99
C GLY A 381 -21.65 -4.05 10.78
N HIS A 382 -21.08 -3.83 9.60
CA HIS A 382 -21.59 -4.42 8.36
C HIS A 382 -20.95 -5.78 8.05
N PHE A 383 -21.74 -6.85 8.12
CA PHE A 383 -21.29 -8.20 7.83
C PHE A 383 -21.27 -8.49 6.33
N TYR A 384 -20.16 -9.04 5.83
CA TYR A 384 -20.06 -9.57 4.47
C TYR A 384 -19.05 -10.71 4.39
N LEU A 385 -19.15 -11.50 3.33
CA LEU A 385 -18.24 -12.62 3.05
C LEU A 385 -17.29 -12.33 1.88
N LEU A 386 -16.06 -12.84 1.99
CA LEU A 386 -15.13 -12.99 0.86
C LEU A 386 -15.09 -14.47 0.41
N PRO A 387 -15.38 -14.80 -0.86
CA PRO A 387 -15.42 -16.20 -1.31
C PRO A 387 -14.04 -16.88 -1.30
N LYS A 388 -13.92 -18.02 -0.62
CA LYS A 388 -12.73 -18.88 -0.64
C LYS A 388 -12.76 -19.82 -1.84
N TRP A 389 -12.75 -19.27 -3.05
CA TRP A 389 -12.77 -20.05 -4.30
C TRP A 389 -11.70 -21.17 -4.34
N HIS A 390 -10.52 -20.93 -3.76
CA HIS A 390 -9.44 -21.91 -3.65
C HIS A 390 -9.79 -23.18 -2.84
N LYS A 391 -10.94 -23.24 -2.15
CA LYS A 391 -11.43 -24.42 -1.44
C LYS A 391 -12.42 -25.27 -2.26
N ILE A 392 -12.89 -24.76 -3.40
CA ILE A 392 -13.86 -25.47 -4.25
C ILE A 392 -13.31 -26.79 -4.77
N TYR A 393 -12.01 -26.85 -5.09
CA TYR A 393 -11.37 -28.10 -5.52
C TYR A 393 -11.58 -29.22 -4.50
N SER A 394 -11.22 -28.99 -3.24
CA SER A 394 -11.38 -29.98 -2.16
C SER A 394 -12.85 -30.30 -1.86
N LEU A 395 -13.77 -29.36 -2.08
CA LEU A 395 -15.20 -29.63 -1.92
C LEU A 395 -15.73 -30.53 -3.04
N LEU A 396 -15.29 -30.31 -4.28
CA LEU A 396 -15.66 -31.14 -5.42
C LEU A 396 -15.07 -32.55 -5.31
N GLU A 397 -13.84 -32.70 -4.81
CA GLU A 397 -13.20 -34.00 -4.58
C GLU A 397 -14.02 -34.90 -3.64
N ASN A 398 -14.71 -34.32 -2.66
CA ASN A 398 -15.60 -35.06 -1.76
C ASN A 398 -16.95 -35.45 -2.40
N ILE A 399 -17.32 -34.83 -3.52
CA ILE A 399 -18.63 -34.99 -4.18
C ILE A 399 -18.51 -35.86 -5.43
N VAL A 400 -17.46 -35.64 -6.22
CA VAL A 400 -17.22 -36.30 -7.50
C VAL A 400 -16.38 -37.55 -7.25
N SER A 401 -17.01 -38.72 -7.30
CA SER A 401 -16.29 -40.01 -7.31
C SER A 401 -15.54 -40.19 -8.64
N ASP A 402 -14.44 -40.95 -8.61
CA ASP A 402 -13.43 -41.17 -9.68
C ASP A 402 -13.97 -41.53 -11.09
N SER A 403 -15.26 -41.83 -11.27
CA SER A 403 -15.82 -42.41 -12.48
C SER A 403 -16.11 -41.44 -13.64
N ASP A 404 -16.19 -40.11 -13.43
CA ASP A 404 -16.81 -39.21 -14.43
C ASP A 404 -15.91 -38.15 -15.09
N LYS A 405 -14.66 -37.95 -14.63
CA LYS A 405 -13.53 -37.18 -15.24
C LYS A 405 -12.64 -36.57 -14.14
N PRO A 406 -11.31 -36.51 -14.31
CA PRO A 406 -10.44 -35.84 -13.35
C PRO A 406 -10.74 -34.33 -13.27
N ILE A 407 -10.82 -33.81 -12.05
CA ILE A 407 -10.99 -32.39 -11.77
C ILE A 407 -9.72 -31.65 -12.21
N ASN A 408 -9.86 -30.62 -13.03
CA ASN A 408 -8.75 -29.80 -13.49
C ASN A 408 -9.19 -28.34 -13.66
N ASN A 409 -8.23 -27.45 -13.95
CA ASN A 409 -8.50 -26.01 -14.05
C ASN A 409 -9.49 -25.62 -15.15
N SER A 410 -9.69 -26.46 -16.18
CA SER A 410 -10.60 -26.17 -17.28
C SER A 410 -12.06 -26.53 -16.99
N ASN A 411 -12.30 -27.53 -16.12
CA ASN A 411 -13.65 -28.02 -15.80
C ASN A 411 -14.12 -27.67 -14.38
N ILE A 412 -13.25 -27.17 -13.49
CA ILE A 412 -13.61 -26.88 -12.09
C ILE A 412 -14.80 -25.93 -11.96
N ILE A 413 -14.91 -24.91 -12.82
CA ILE A 413 -16.03 -23.95 -12.80
C ILE A 413 -17.33 -24.61 -13.24
N SER A 414 -17.30 -25.39 -14.33
CA SER A 414 -18.51 -26.06 -14.82
C SER A 414 -18.98 -27.14 -13.85
N LEU A 415 -18.07 -27.87 -13.21
CA LEU A 415 -18.39 -28.82 -12.15
C LEU A 415 -18.98 -28.13 -10.91
N ALA A 416 -18.39 -27.01 -10.48
CA ALA A 416 -18.92 -26.23 -9.36
C ALA A 416 -20.35 -25.75 -9.62
N ARG A 417 -20.66 -25.30 -10.85
CA ARG A 417 -22.04 -24.95 -11.25
C ARG A 417 -22.95 -26.18 -11.27
N LYS A 418 -22.53 -27.27 -11.92
CA LYS A 418 -23.30 -28.52 -12.04
C LYS A 418 -23.75 -29.06 -10.68
N TYR A 419 -22.85 -29.07 -9.70
CA TYR A 419 -23.14 -29.57 -8.35
C TYR A 419 -23.56 -28.47 -7.37
N ASN A 420 -23.78 -27.24 -7.84
CA ASN A 420 -24.12 -26.05 -7.03
C ASN A 420 -23.22 -25.89 -5.80
N VAL A 421 -21.91 -26.08 -5.98
CA VAL A 421 -20.94 -26.00 -4.88
C VAL A 421 -20.68 -24.53 -4.54
N ILE A 422 -21.11 -24.14 -3.34
CA ILE A 422 -20.96 -22.78 -2.85
C ILE A 422 -19.59 -22.63 -2.19
N PRO A 423 -18.75 -21.66 -2.60
CA PRO A 423 -17.46 -21.45 -1.96
C PRO A 423 -17.66 -20.97 -0.52
N PRO A 424 -16.95 -21.54 0.46
CA PRO A 424 -17.02 -21.06 1.83
C PRO A 424 -16.65 -19.56 1.91
N GLY A 425 -17.38 -18.79 2.69
CA GLY A 425 -17.08 -17.38 2.93
C GLY A 425 -16.00 -17.18 3.99
N ARG A 426 -15.12 -16.20 3.85
CA ARG A 426 -14.46 -15.58 5.01
C ARG A 426 -15.38 -14.49 5.56
N PRO A 427 -15.90 -14.63 6.79
CA PRO A 427 -16.72 -13.59 7.40
C PRO A 427 -15.86 -12.37 7.74
N ILE A 428 -16.36 -11.19 7.38
CA ILE A 428 -15.78 -9.90 7.70
C ILE A 428 -16.88 -9.00 8.25
N VAL A 429 -16.60 -8.32 9.36
CA VAL A 429 -17.46 -7.28 9.92
C VAL A 429 -16.75 -5.94 9.75
N SER A 430 -17.32 -5.05 8.94
CA SER A 430 -16.80 -3.70 8.78
C SER A 430 -17.11 -2.89 10.03
N GLY A 431 -16.06 -2.38 10.67
CA GLY A 431 -16.15 -1.49 11.84
C GLY A 431 -16.31 0.00 11.49
N ILE A 432 -16.50 0.36 10.22
CA ILE A 432 -16.57 1.76 9.79
C ILE A 432 -17.80 2.44 10.39
N ASN A 433 -17.56 3.55 11.10
CA ASN A 433 -18.54 4.36 11.81
C ASN A 433 -19.27 3.62 12.94
N THR A 434 -18.68 2.54 13.47
CA THR A 434 -19.21 1.82 14.64
C THR A 434 -18.82 2.50 15.96
N PRO A 435 -19.55 2.28 17.07
CA PRO A 435 -19.24 2.87 18.38
C PRO A 435 -17.79 2.70 18.84
N THR A 436 -17.14 1.60 18.45
CA THR A 436 -15.82 1.19 18.92
C THR A 436 -14.69 1.47 17.93
N GLU A 437 -14.95 2.02 16.73
CA GLU A 437 -13.94 2.20 15.68
C GLU A 437 -12.72 2.98 16.18
N TYR A 438 -12.93 4.22 16.60
CA TYR A 438 -11.87 5.11 17.05
C TYR A 438 -11.38 4.77 18.46
N LEU A 439 -12.22 4.15 19.28
CA LEU A 439 -11.83 3.66 20.61
C LEU A 439 -10.83 2.50 20.51
N SER A 440 -11.06 1.58 19.57
CA SER A 440 -10.13 0.48 19.31
C SER A 440 -8.76 1.01 18.88
N ALA A 441 -8.73 2.02 18.00
CA ALA A 441 -7.48 2.66 17.57
C ALA A 441 -6.80 3.41 18.72
N TYR A 442 -7.58 4.06 19.59
CA TYR A 442 -7.07 4.74 20.78
C TYR A 442 -6.42 3.75 21.76
N VAL A 443 -7.06 2.61 22.04
CA VAL A 443 -6.49 1.56 22.90
C VAL A 443 -5.25 0.94 22.25
N ASP A 444 -5.31 0.60 20.97
CA ASP A 444 -4.19 -0.01 20.23
C ASP A 444 -2.92 0.86 20.32
N ARG A 445 -3.05 2.19 20.22
CA ARG A 445 -1.94 3.14 20.40
C ARG A 445 -1.15 2.91 21.70
N PHE A 446 -1.82 2.62 22.81
CA PHE A 446 -1.15 2.37 24.10
C PHE A 446 -0.59 0.95 24.21
N LEU A 447 -1.19 -0.02 23.50
CA LEU A 447 -0.74 -1.41 23.51
C LEU A 447 0.46 -1.66 22.57
N GLN A 448 0.52 -1.00 21.42
CA GLN A 448 1.59 -1.18 20.43
C GLN A 448 3.02 -1.06 21.01
N PRO A 449 3.35 -0.07 21.87
CA PRO A 449 4.64 -0.02 22.54
C PRO A 449 4.96 -1.22 23.41
N LEU A 450 3.95 -1.75 24.07
CA LEU A 450 4.10 -2.84 25.01
C LEU A 450 4.48 -4.15 24.29
N LEU A 451 4.01 -4.33 23.05
CA LEU A 451 4.32 -5.52 22.26
C LEU A 451 5.84 -5.73 22.06
N THR A 452 6.63 -4.64 22.06
CA THR A 452 8.09 -4.74 21.89
C THR A 452 8.82 -5.39 23.06
N TYR A 453 8.18 -5.46 24.23
CA TYR A 453 8.70 -6.15 25.41
C TYR A 453 8.41 -7.66 25.39
N ILE A 454 7.60 -8.14 24.46
CA ILE A 454 7.28 -9.56 24.33
C ILE A 454 8.45 -10.26 23.60
N PRO A 455 9.07 -11.32 24.16
CA PRO A 455 10.25 -11.96 23.53
C PRO A 455 10.00 -12.54 22.12
N SER A 456 8.78 -13.02 21.87
CA SER A 456 8.33 -13.54 20.57
C SER A 456 7.89 -12.47 19.57
N TYR A 457 8.03 -11.18 19.92
CA TYR A 457 7.61 -10.08 19.04
C TYR A 457 8.36 -10.10 17.70
N ILE A 458 7.57 -10.07 16.63
CA ILE A 458 8.03 -9.91 15.26
C ILE A 458 7.25 -8.75 14.63
N GLN A 459 7.94 -7.66 14.32
CA GLN A 459 7.32 -6.47 13.72
C GLN A 459 6.81 -6.72 12.29
N ASP A 460 7.67 -7.28 11.43
CA ASP A 460 7.38 -7.50 10.02
C ASP A 460 8.33 -8.57 9.44
N THR A 461 8.12 -8.91 8.16
CA THR A 461 8.96 -9.90 7.43
C THR A 461 10.44 -9.50 7.44
N THR A 462 10.76 -8.22 7.35
CA THR A 462 12.14 -7.74 7.33
C THR A 462 12.79 -7.88 8.72
N HIS A 463 12.04 -7.60 9.78
CA HIS A 463 12.47 -7.85 11.16
C HIS A 463 12.73 -9.35 11.38
N PHE A 464 11.81 -10.21 10.93
CA PHE A 464 11.98 -11.67 11.04
C PHE A 464 13.25 -12.17 10.34
N LEU A 465 13.50 -11.77 9.09
CA LEU A 465 14.70 -12.17 8.34
C LEU A 465 16.00 -11.72 9.03
N ARG A 466 16.01 -10.52 9.63
CA ARG A 466 17.16 -10.04 10.41
C ARG A 466 17.37 -10.87 11.69
N ARG A 467 16.30 -11.20 12.41
CA ARG A 467 16.40 -12.08 13.59
C ARG A 467 16.93 -13.45 13.20
N LEU A 468 16.46 -14.04 12.10
CA LEU A 468 17.00 -15.31 11.59
C LEU A 468 18.51 -15.22 11.27
N GLN A 469 18.96 -14.11 10.68
CA GLN A 469 20.37 -13.95 10.29
C GLN A 469 21.32 -13.78 11.49
N HIS A 470 20.86 -13.09 12.55
CA HIS A 470 21.73 -12.63 13.64
C HIS A 470 21.49 -13.33 14.97
N GLU A 471 20.29 -13.83 15.23
CA GLU A 471 19.88 -14.38 16.54
C GLU A 471 19.71 -15.90 16.52
N VAL A 472 19.52 -16.52 15.36
CA VAL A 472 19.44 -17.98 15.24
C VAL A 472 20.82 -18.52 14.87
N PRO A 473 21.60 -19.06 15.82
CA PRO A 473 22.87 -19.68 15.51
C PRO A 473 22.64 -20.88 14.59
N PHE A 474 23.54 -21.04 13.62
CA PHE A 474 23.66 -22.15 12.65
C PHE A 474 22.66 -23.31 12.86
N VAL A 475 21.76 -23.48 11.91
CA VAL A 475 20.95 -24.68 11.79
C VAL A 475 21.91 -25.87 11.68
N GLN A 476 21.97 -26.70 12.72
CA GLN A 476 22.88 -27.86 12.74
C GLN A 476 22.44 -28.87 11.67
N ASP A 477 23.40 -29.59 11.10
CA ASP A 477 23.09 -30.72 10.22
C ASP A 477 22.20 -31.71 10.97
N GLY A 478 21.07 -32.08 10.35
CA GLY A 478 20.03 -32.90 10.98
C GLY A 478 18.85 -32.11 11.58
N SER A 479 18.82 -30.79 11.46
CA SER A 479 17.66 -29.99 11.88
C SER A 479 16.46 -30.16 10.93
N TYR A 480 15.25 -30.18 11.48
CA TYR A 480 14.01 -30.26 10.72
C TYR A 480 13.33 -28.89 10.63
N LEU A 481 12.90 -28.53 9.42
CA LEU A 481 11.97 -27.41 9.24
C LEU A 481 10.55 -27.91 9.51
N VAL A 482 9.95 -27.39 10.58
CA VAL A 482 8.55 -27.67 10.92
C VAL A 482 7.70 -26.49 10.47
N THR A 483 6.61 -26.78 9.76
CA THR A 483 5.61 -25.78 9.40
C THR A 483 4.37 -26.01 10.24
N LEU A 484 3.83 -24.93 10.83
CA LEU A 484 2.66 -24.93 11.69
C LEU A 484 1.70 -23.87 11.17
N ASP A 485 0.41 -24.21 11.07
CA ASP A 485 -0.66 -23.27 10.76
C ASP A 485 -1.67 -23.25 11.91
N VAL A 486 -2.13 -22.07 12.28
CA VAL A 486 -3.14 -21.90 13.33
C VAL A 486 -4.48 -21.66 12.66
N SER A 487 -5.38 -22.63 12.79
CA SER A 487 -6.74 -22.50 12.27
C SER A 487 -7.56 -21.53 13.13
N SER A 488 -8.20 -20.55 12.49
CA SER A 488 -9.20 -19.68 13.13
C SER A 488 -8.68 -18.93 14.36
N LEU A 489 -7.48 -18.34 14.27
CA LEU A 489 -6.84 -17.64 15.39
C LEU A 489 -7.78 -16.70 16.15
N TYR A 490 -8.45 -15.78 15.45
CA TYR A 490 -9.29 -14.74 16.09
C TYR A 490 -10.44 -15.29 16.95
N THR A 491 -11.06 -16.40 16.54
CA THR A 491 -12.19 -16.98 17.29
C THR A 491 -11.74 -17.84 18.48
N ASN A 492 -10.44 -18.09 18.61
CA ASN A 492 -9.86 -18.89 19.68
C ASN A 492 -8.98 -18.06 20.62
N ILE A 493 -9.06 -16.73 20.58
CA ILE A 493 -8.32 -15.85 21.50
C ILE A 493 -9.02 -15.88 22.87
N PRO A 494 -8.37 -16.35 23.95
CA PRO A 494 -8.94 -16.30 25.30
C PRO A 494 -8.96 -14.85 25.79
N HIS A 495 -10.13 -14.21 25.76
CA HIS A 495 -10.25 -12.78 26.07
C HIS A 495 -9.84 -12.44 27.52
N GLU A 496 -10.17 -13.29 28.49
CA GLU A 496 -9.82 -13.06 29.90
C GLU A 496 -8.31 -13.10 30.13
N GLU A 497 -7.64 -14.14 29.61
CA GLU A 497 -6.18 -14.26 29.65
C GLU A 497 -5.51 -13.10 28.91
N GLY A 498 -6.06 -12.68 27.77
CA GLY A 498 -5.57 -11.52 27.02
C GLY A 498 -5.65 -10.23 27.83
N ILE A 499 -6.73 -9.99 28.57
CA ILE A 499 -6.88 -8.83 29.45
C ILE A 499 -5.88 -8.88 30.61
N ILE A 500 -5.69 -10.06 31.21
CA ILE A 500 -4.72 -10.27 32.29
C ILE A 500 -3.30 -9.98 31.78
N ALA A 501 -2.91 -10.56 30.65
CA ALA A 501 -1.60 -10.35 30.05
C ALA A 501 -1.35 -8.87 29.72
N CYS A 502 -2.34 -8.17 29.17
CA CYS A 502 -2.26 -6.72 28.94
C CYS A 502 -2.04 -5.94 30.24
N ARG A 503 -2.75 -6.30 31.32
CA ARG A 503 -2.61 -5.66 32.63
C ARG A 503 -1.22 -5.88 33.23
N GLU A 504 -0.72 -7.11 33.20
CA GLU A 504 0.62 -7.45 33.70
C GLU A 504 1.70 -6.68 32.95
N LEU A 505 1.59 -6.63 31.62
CA LEU A 505 2.54 -5.92 30.77
C LEU A 505 2.53 -4.42 31.04
N LEU A 506 1.33 -3.82 31.19
CA LEU A 506 1.17 -2.41 31.59
C LEU A 506 1.80 -2.12 32.94
N LEU A 507 1.54 -2.95 33.96
CA LEU A 507 2.10 -2.77 35.30
C LEU A 507 3.62 -2.86 35.30
N LYS A 508 4.17 -3.84 34.56
CA LYS A 508 5.62 -4.02 34.42
C LYS A 508 6.28 -2.79 33.79
N THR A 509 5.66 -2.20 32.78
CA THR A 509 6.18 -0.99 32.11
C THR A 509 6.05 0.26 32.98
N LEU A 510 5.04 0.35 33.84
CA LEU A 510 4.88 1.49 34.78
C LEU A 510 5.81 1.39 36.02
N SER A 511 6.28 0.18 36.34
CA SER A 511 7.24 -0.06 37.44
C SER A 511 8.71 0.10 37.04
N LEU A 512 9.00 0.28 35.74
CA LEU A 512 10.30 0.56 35.15
C LEU A 512 10.42 2.06 34.86
#